data_AF-A0A101X4D6-F1
#
_entry.id   AF-A0A101X4D6-F1
#
_cell.length_a   1.000
_cell.length_b   1.000
_cell.length_c   1.000
_cell.angle_alpha   90.00
_cell.angle_beta   90.00
_cell.angle_gamma   90.00
#
_symmetry.space_group_name_H-M   'P 1'
#
loop_
_entity.id
_entity.type
_entity.pdbx_description
1 polymer ?
#
loop_
_entity_poly.entity_id
_entity_poly.type
_entity_poly.pdbx_seq_one_letter_code
_entity_poly.pdbx_strand_id
1 'polypeptide(L)'
;MAVILATTTGGREGVAARDLCDCLYGQGDVEVFCEPVSPGVFYAKFSDGSALDRCLSMRYFKATIKRIELYDEVSTAAPPRTYAKMKRVGNYIFIKF
;
A
#
# COMPACT_ATOMS: atom_id res chain seq x y z
N MET A 1 -4.37 10.91 4.60
CA MET A 1 -3.54 9.90 3.93
C MET A 1 -4.40 8.68 3.66
N ALA A 2 -4.33 8.14 2.45
CA ALA A 2 -4.98 6.88 2.10
C ALA A 2 -3.96 5.73 2.17
N VAL A 3 -4.46 4.50 2.16
CA VAL A 3 -3.64 3.29 2.23
C VAL A 3 -3.95 2.39 1.04
N ILE A 4 -2.92 1.96 0.32
CA ILE A 4 -3.06 0.82 -0.59
C ILE A 4 -2.52 -0.45 0.02
N LEU A 5 -3.19 -1.57 -0.25
CA LEU A 5 -2.66 -2.92 -0.08
C LEU A 5 -2.39 -3.50 -1.47
N ALA A 6 -1.13 -3.74 -1.79
CA ALA A 6 -0.68 -4.19 -3.09
C ALA A 6 -0.23 -5.65 -3.04
N THR A 7 -0.75 -6.46 -3.97
CA THR A 7 -0.29 -7.83 -4.19
C THR A 7 0.67 -7.86 -5.37
N THR A 8 1.87 -8.39 -5.18
CA THR A 8 2.91 -8.46 -6.20
C THR A 8 2.93 -9.82 -6.92
N THR A 9 3.67 -9.90 -8.02
CA THR A 9 4.30 -11.15 -8.45
C THR A 9 5.20 -11.63 -7.30
N GLY A 10 4.98 -12.86 -6.82
CA GLY A 10 5.49 -13.31 -5.51
C GLY A 10 7.01 -13.18 -5.35
N GLY A 11 7.44 -12.87 -4.12
CA GLY A 11 8.85 -12.73 -3.74
C GLY A 11 9.48 -11.38 -4.07
N ARG A 12 8.67 -10.40 -4.50
CA ARG A 12 9.13 -9.05 -4.86
C ARG A 12 8.57 -7.95 -3.97
N GLU A 13 7.80 -8.29 -2.94
CA GLU A 13 7.12 -7.33 -2.07
C GLU A 13 8.06 -6.32 -1.42
N GLY A 14 9.24 -6.76 -0.95
CA GLY A 14 10.21 -5.86 -0.31
C GLY A 14 10.81 -4.85 -1.29
N VAL A 15 11.15 -5.28 -2.51
CA VAL A 15 11.71 -4.42 -3.55
C VAL A 15 10.63 -3.49 -4.09
N ALA A 16 9.44 -4.01 -4.40
CA ALA A 16 8.32 -3.22 -4.88
C ALA A 16 7.86 -2.16 -3.87
N ALA A 17 7.84 -2.48 -2.56
CA ALA A 17 7.52 -1.53 -1.51
C ALA A 17 8.53 -0.38 -1.46
N ARG A 18 9.84 -0.71 -1.46
CA ARG A 18 10.92 0.29 -1.47
C ARG A 18 10.82 1.21 -2.69
N ASP A 19 10.77 0.62 -3.87
CA ASP A 19 10.77 1.38 -5.12
C ASP A 19 9.53 2.27 -5.22
N LEU A 20 8.37 1.80 -4.74
CA LEU A 20 7.16 2.63 -4.73
C LEU A 20 7.28 3.78 -3.74
N CYS A 21 7.87 3.55 -2.57
CA CYS A 21 8.15 4.57 -1.58
C CYS A 21 9.04 5.67 -2.17
N ASP A 22 10.14 5.27 -2.83
CA ASP A 22 11.09 6.19 -3.45
C ASP A 22 10.42 6.99 -4.59
N CYS A 23 9.57 6.34 -5.39
CA CYS A 23 8.82 7.02 -6.45
C CYS A 23 7.87 8.09 -5.88
N LEU A 24 7.05 7.73 -4.89
CA LEU A 24 6.10 8.64 -4.25
C LEU A 24 6.79 9.81 -3.56
N TYR A 25 7.88 9.53 -2.83
CA TYR A 25 8.71 10.56 -2.23
C TYR A 25 9.28 11.52 -3.29
N GLY A 26 9.79 10.98 -4.40
CA GLY A 26 10.28 11.76 -5.54
C GLY A 26 9.21 12.60 -6.25
N GLN A 27 7.93 12.27 -6.08
CA GLN A 27 6.80 13.09 -6.56
C GLN A 27 6.35 14.15 -5.53
N GLY A 28 6.97 14.22 -4.35
CA GLY A 28 6.72 15.22 -3.31
C GLY A 28 5.94 14.73 -2.08
N ASP A 29 5.60 13.44 -1.99
CA ASP A 29 4.91 12.88 -0.81
C ASP A 29 5.92 12.53 0.29
N VAL A 30 6.28 13.52 1.13
CA VAL A 30 7.32 13.38 2.16
C VAL A 30 6.92 12.50 3.35
N GLU A 31 5.63 12.23 3.51
CA GLU A 31 5.09 11.37 4.57
C GLU A 31 4.79 9.95 4.08
N VAL A 32 5.21 9.60 2.86
CA VAL A 32 5.02 8.26 2.32
C VAL A 32 5.64 7.20 3.24
N PHE A 33 4.92 6.10 3.40
CA PHE A 33 5.40 4.95 4.14
C PHE A 33 5.05 3.67 3.39
N CYS A 34 6.02 2.79 3.15
CA CYS A 34 5.79 1.51 2.48
C CYS A 34 6.42 0.36 3.29
N GLU A 35 5.70 -0.77 3.39
CA GLU A 35 6.18 -1.92 4.17
C GLU A 35 5.65 -3.25 3.61
N PRO A 36 6.53 -4.26 3.40
CA PRO A 36 6.10 -5.62 3.12
C PRO A 36 5.46 -6.26 4.36
N VAL A 37 4.29 -6.88 4.20
CA VAL A 37 3.49 -7.41 5.33
C VAL A 37 3.24 -8.90 5.29
N SER A 38 3.31 -9.50 4.12
CA SER A 38 3.27 -10.95 3.94
C SER A 38 3.89 -11.31 2.61
N PRO A 39 4.26 -12.59 2.35
CA PRO A 39 4.80 -13.00 1.06
C PRO A 39 3.94 -12.52 -0.12
N GLY A 40 4.54 -11.78 -1.04
CA GLY A 40 3.85 -11.18 -2.19
C GLY A 40 2.90 -10.02 -1.87
N VAL A 41 2.93 -9.43 -0.67
CA VAL A 41 2.03 -8.33 -0.29
C VAL A 41 2.78 -7.25 0.50
N PHE A 42 2.55 -6.00 0.14
CA PHE A 42 2.99 -4.83 0.88
C PHE A 42 1.86 -3.81 0.99
N TYR A 43 1.97 -2.84 1.89
CA TYR A 43 1.12 -1.65 1.90
C TYR A 43 1.92 -0.39 1.72
N ALA A 44 1.24 0.66 1.26
CA ALA A 44 1.77 2.01 1.21
C ALA A 44 0.75 3.02 1.76
N LYS A 45 1.20 3.95 2.60
CA LYS A 45 0.48 5.16 3.00
C LYS A 45 0.93 6.30 2.12
N PHE A 46 -0.02 7.06 1.60
CA PHE A 46 0.25 8.17 0.69
C PHE A 46 -0.77 9.30 0.87
N SER A 47 -0.39 10.49 0.47
CA SER A 47 -1.17 11.72 0.60
C SER A 47 -1.76 12.18 -0.73
N ASP A 48 -1.08 11.92 -1.84
CA ASP A 48 -1.49 12.34 -3.18
C ASP A 48 -1.77 11.14 -4.10
N GLY A 49 -3.04 10.94 -4.45
CA GLY A 49 -3.47 9.90 -5.38
C GLY A 49 -2.90 10.08 -6.79
N SER A 50 -2.63 11.31 -7.23
CA SER A 50 -2.07 11.57 -8.55
C SER A 50 -0.60 11.14 -8.65
N ALA A 51 0.15 11.25 -7.56
CA ALA A 51 1.52 10.74 -7.46
C ALA A 51 1.52 9.21 -7.52
N LEU A 52 0.58 8.58 -6.79
CA LEU A 52 0.40 7.13 -6.83
C LEU A 52 0.07 6.64 -8.24
N ASP A 53 -0.89 7.25 -8.92
CA ASP A 53 -1.28 6.88 -10.29
C ASP A 53 -0.09 6.98 -11.26
N ARG A 54 0.70 8.06 -11.15
CA ARG A 54 1.92 8.24 -11.95
C ARG A 54 2.93 7.11 -11.71
N CYS A 55 3.25 6.81 -10.45
CA CYS A 55 4.16 5.72 -10.11
C CYS A 55 3.65 4.37 -10.63
N LEU A 56 2.40 4.02 -10.33
CA LEU A 56 1.80 2.75 -10.76
C LEU A 56 1.66 2.62 -12.28
N SER A 57 1.62 3.74 -13.01
CA SER A 57 1.58 3.73 -14.47
C SER A 57 2.88 3.26 -15.13
N MET A 58 4.01 3.31 -14.41
CA MET A 58 5.32 2.93 -14.92
C MET A 58 5.38 1.43 -15.26
N ARG A 59 6.12 1.09 -16.32
CA ARG A 59 6.25 -0.29 -16.83
C ARG A 59 6.66 -1.28 -15.73
N TYR A 60 7.55 -0.87 -14.84
CA TYR A 60 8.03 -1.68 -13.73
C TYR A 60 6.90 -2.10 -12.78
N PHE A 61 6.11 -1.15 -12.28
CA PHE A 61 5.03 -1.43 -11.34
C PHE A 61 3.88 -2.19 -12.01
N LYS A 62 3.55 -1.90 -13.28
CA LYS A 62 2.56 -2.69 -14.04
C LYS A 62 2.94 -4.17 -14.17
N ALA A 63 4.22 -4.48 -14.30
CA ALA A 63 4.70 -5.87 -14.37
C ALA A 63 4.79 -6.55 -12.99
N THR A 64 4.93 -5.74 -11.94
CA THR A 64 5.22 -6.24 -10.58
C THR A 64 3.98 -6.33 -9.71
N ILE A 65 3.03 -5.40 -9.81
CA ILE A 65 1.82 -5.33 -8.99
C ILE A 65 0.64 -5.92 -9.78
N LYS A 66 0.00 -6.95 -9.22
CA LYS A 66 -1.14 -7.65 -9.83
C LYS A 66 -2.48 -7.10 -9.39
N ARG A 67 -2.57 -6.64 -8.14
CA ARG A 67 -3.81 -6.19 -7.52
C ARG A 67 -3.52 -5.10 -6.51
N ILE A 68 -4.41 -4.11 -6.47
CA ILE A 68 -4.39 -3.02 -5.51
C ILE A 68 -5.78 -2.93 -4.86
N GLU A 69 -5.80 -2.83 -3.55
CA GLU A 69 -6.99 -2.55 -2.75
C GLU A 69 -6.77 -1.23 -2.01
N LEU A 70 -7.76 -0.33 -2.06
CA LEU A 70 -7.70 0.98 -1.40
C LEU A 70 -8.47 0.96 -0.07
N TYR A 71 -7.85 1.51 0.96
CA TYR A 71 -8.30 1.62 2.33
C TYR A 71 -8.07 3.04 2.87
N ASP A 72 -8.80 3.39 3.92
CA ASP A 72 -8.73 4.70 4.56
C ASP A 72 -7.70 4.69 5.70
N GLU A 73 -7.53 3.56 6.38
CA GLU A 73 -6.64 3.43 7.54
C GLU A 73 -5.99 2.04 7.64
N VAL A 74 -4.85 1.99 8.33
CA VAL A 74 -4.21 0.74 8.78
C VAL A 74 -3.85 0.83 10.27
N SER A 75 -4.20 -0.20 11.02
CA SER A 75 -3.95 -0.30 12.46
C SER A 75 -3.35 -1.66 12.85
N THR A 76 -2.58 -1.71 13.92
CA THR A 76 -2.11 -2.97 14.55
C THR A 76 -3.02 -3.43 15.69
N ALA A 77 -3.90 -2.54 16.18
CA ALA A 77 -4.87 -2.82 17.23
C ALA A 77 -6.24 -3.10 16.63
N ALA A 78 -6.99 -4.01 17.26
CA ALA A 78 -8.37 -4.28 16.87
C ALA A 78 -9.20 -2.99 17.00
N PRO A 79 -9.77 -2.47 15.91
CA PRO A 79 -10.47 -1.20 15.94
C PRO A 79 -11.90 -1.44 16.50
N PRO A 80 -12.58 -0.43 17.07
CA PRO A 80 -13.96 -0.58 17.57
C PRO A 80 -14.89 -1.21 16.52
N ARG A 81 -15.88 -2.01 16.95
CA ARG A 81 -16.72 -2.90 16.10
C ARG A 81 -17.58 -2.22 15.01
N THR A 82 -17.40 -0.92 14.76
CA THR A 82 -18.28 -0.07 13.94
C THR A 82 -17.85 0.12 12.49
N TYR A 83 -16.73 -0.44 12.03
CA TYR A 83 -16.24 -0.18 10.67
C TYR A 83 -16.86 -1.07 9.60
N ALA A 84 -17.23 -0.47 8.46
CA ALA A 84 -17.98 -1.09 7.38
C ALA A 84 -17.24 -2.25 6.68
N LYS A 85 -15.90 -2.15 6.55
CA LYS A 85 -15.10 -3.24 5.99
C LYS A 85 -13.69 -3.27 6.59
N MET A 86 -13.28 -4.44 7.08
CA MET A 86 -11.96 -4.66 7.67
C MET A 86 -11.29 -5.88 7.04
N LYS A 87 -9.97 -5.83 6.86
CA LYS A 87 -9.15 -6.96 6.37
C LYS A 87 -7.88 -7.09 7.18
N ARG A 88 -7.61 -8.27 7.74
CA ARG A 88 -6.36 -8.56 8.45
C ARG A 88 -5.34 -9.19 7.49
N VAL A 89 -4.12 -8.67 7.47
CA VAL A 89 -2.98 -9.24 6.73
C VAL A 89 -1.76 -9.15 7.63
N GLY A 90 -1.20 -10.31 8.01
CA GLY A 90 -0.15 -10.37 9.02
C GLY A 90 -0.61 -9.73 10.34
N ASN A 91 0.16 -8.76 10.82
CA ASN A 91 -0.11 -8.02 12.06
C ASN A 91 -0.96 -6.76 11.84
N TYR A 92 -1.31 -6.45 10.59
CA TYR A 92 -2.00 -5.22 10.22
C TYR A 92 -3.49 -5.47 9.92
N ILE A 93 -4.31 -4.48 10.25
CA ILE A 93 -5.74 -4.42 9.98
C ILE A 93 -6.00 -3.21 9.10
N PHE A 94 -6.47 -3.46 7.89
CA PHE A 94 -6.83 -2.45 6.89
C PHE A 94 -8.32 -2.14 7.00
N ILE A 95 -8.66 -0.86 7.12
CA ILE A 95 -10.00 -0.39 7.45
C ILE A 95 -10.51 0.51 6.33
N LYS A 96 -11.76 0.30 5.92
CA LYS A 96 -12.49 1.15 4.99
C LYS A 96 -13.81 1.61 5.62
N PHE A 97 -14.05 2.91 5.62
CA PHE A 97 -15.24 3.54 6.21
C PHE A 97 -16.42 3.55 5.25
#